data_AF-A0A7S2X2W0-F1
#
_entry.id   AF-A0A7S2X2W0-F1
#
_cell.length_a   1.000
_cell.length_b   1.000
_cell.length_c   1.000
_cell.angle_alpha   90.00
_cell.angle_beta   90.00
_cell.angle_gamma   90.00
#
_symmetry.space_group_name_H-M   'P 1'
#
loop_
_entity.id
_entity.type
_entity.pdbx_description
1 polymer ?
#
loop_
_entity_poly.entity_id
_entity_poly.type
_entity_poly.pdbx_seq_one_letter_code
_entity_poly.pdbx_strand_id
1 'polypeptide(L)'
;GMVPVADLFNHRTDAEHVRIYGEDEEDAEKESQDNGVLEMLLIRPVCRGGEVFNTFGVHGNQGLVHKYGFAELDNGHTVVDVPEEVVAGVLGEEEYLETVAALGL
;
A
#
# COMPACT_ATOMS: atom_id res chain seq x y z
N GLY A 1 6.78 16.01 2.50
CA GLY A 1 7.28 16.90 1.42
C GLY A 1 7.90 16.04 0.34
N MET A 2 8.30 16.62 -0.80
CA MET A 2 9.12 15.87 -1.77
C MET A 2 10.51 15.65 -1.20
N VAL A 3 11.04 14.43 -1.34
CA VAL A 3 12.38 14.04 -0.91
C VAL A 3 13.19 13.72 -2.17
N PRO A 4 14.19 14.57 -2.51
CA PRO A 4 15.07 14.30 -3.64
C PRO A 4 15.68 12.90 -3.57
N VAL A 5 15.87 12.27 -4.72
CA VAL A 5 16.39 10.89 -4.88
C VAL A 5 15.45 9.80 -4.35
N ALA A 6 14.90 9.94 -3.15
CA ALA A 6 13.92 9.00 -2.59
C ALA A 6 12.64 8.91 -3.44
N ASP A 7 12.15 10.05 -3.93
CA ASP A 7 10.95 10.09 -4.78
C ASP A 7 11.16 9.49 -6.18
N LEU A 8 12.39 9.11 -6.55
CA LEU A 8 12.67 8.46 -7.85
C LEU A 8 12.36 6.97 -7.86
N PHE A 9 12.25 6.32 -6.70
CA PHE A 9 12.01 4.88 -6.65
C PHE A 9 10.56 4.57 -6.97
N ASN A 10 10.37 3.71 -7.97
CA ASN A 10 9.05 3.17 -8.30
C ASN A 10 8.56 2.19 -7.24
N HIS A 11 7.26 1.91 -7.31
CA HIS A 11 6.56 1.01 -6.40
C HIS A 11 6.62 -0.44 -6.85
N ARG A 12 6.80 -1.34 -5.87
CA ARG A 12 6.43 -2.73 -6.00
C ARG A 12 6.02 -3.31 -4.64
N THR A 13 4.76 -3.69 -4.48
CA THR A 13 4.30 -4.34 -3.24
C THR A 13 4.97 -5.70 -3.06
N ASP A 14 5.39 -6.03 -1.83
CA ASP A 14 6.02 -7.30 -1.40
C ASP A 14 7.31 -7.74 -2.11
N ALA A 15 7.80 -6.95 -3.08
CA ALA A 15 9.01 -7.22 -3.84
C ALA A 15 9.89 -5.97 -4.00
N GLU A 16 9.78 -5.03 -3.05
CA GLU A 16 10.62 -3.85 -2.96
C GLU A 16 12.08 -4.18 -2.56
N HIS A 17 13.03 -3.37 -3.00
CA HIS A 17 14.45 -3.55 -2.75
C HIS A 17 14.96 -2.63 -1.64
N VAL A 18 14.43 -1.41 -1.59
CA VAL A 18 14.82 -0.36 -0.64
C VAL A 18 13.64 0.02 0.23
N ARG A 19 13.90 0.41 1.48
CA ARG A 19 12.95 1.10 2.36
C ARG A 19 13.60 2.38 2.89
N ILE A 20 12.78 3.42 3.05
CA ILE A 20 13.21 4.72 3.55
C ILE A 20 12.68 4.86 4.97
N TYR A 21 13.56 5.16 5.91
CA TYR A 21 13.25 5.39 7.31
C TYR A 21 13.54 6.85 7.66
N GLY A 22 12.59 7.45 8.37
CA GLY A 22 12.80 8.73 9.07
C GLY A 22 12.88 8.49 10.57
N GLU A 23 13.28 9.52 11.30
CA GLU A 23 13.50 9.43 12.76
C GLU A 23 12.19 9.38 13.59
N ASP A 24 11.03 9.38 12.93
CA ASP A 24 9.71 9.45 13.57
C ASP A 24 8.98 8.10 13.71
N GLU A 25 9.50 6.99 13.18
CA GLU A 25 8.84 5.67 13.28
C GLU A 25 9.39 4.88 14.47
N GLU A 26 8.69 4.97 15.61
CA GLU A 26 8.56 4.11 16.82
C GLU A 26 9.58 2.99 17.20
N ASP A 27 10.72 2.83 16.55
CA ASP A 27 11.83 1.93 16.90
C ASP A 27 12.97 2.75 17.57
N ALA A 28 12.63 3.37 18.70
CA ALA A 28 13.48 4.26 19.48
C ALA A 28 14.53 3.52 20.35
N GLU A 29 15.31 2.61 19.76
CA GLU A 29 16.53 2.06 20.41
C GLU A 29 17.84 2.53 19.74
N LYS A 30 17.77 3.38 18.72
CA LYS A 30 18.96 4.01 18.13
C LYS A 30 18.98 5.49 18.50
N GLU A 31 20.03 5.91 19.20
CA GLU A 31 20.40 7.32 19.38
C GLU A 31 20.87 7.92 18.04
N SER A 32 20.03 7.94 17.01
CA SER A 32 20.27 8.77 15.82
C SER A 32 19.98 10.21 16.23
N GLN A 33 21.03 11.03 16.27
CA GLN A 33 20.88 12.47 16.47
C GLN A 33 20.04 13.01 15.31
N ASP A 34 18.92 13.66 15.62
CA ASP A 34 18.09 14.36 14.62
C ASP A 34 18.95 15.32 13.83
N ASN A 35 19.35 14.85 12.65
CA ASN A 35 20.19 15.56 11.71
C ASN A 35 19.37 15.93 10.46
N GLY A 36 18.06 15.71 10.49
CA GLY A 36 17.14 15.98 9.38
C GLY A 36 17.42 15.14 8.13
N VAL A 37 18.02 13.95 8.26
CA VAL A 37 18.29 13.05 7.13
C VAL A 37 17.33 11.86 7.12
N LEU A 38 17.16 11.27 5.94
CA LEU A 38 16.44 10.02 5.76
C LEU A 38 17.41 8.90 5.46
N GLU A 39 17.20 7.75 6.09
CA GLU A 39 18.00 6.54 5.88
C GLU A 39 17.36 5.67 4.80
N MET A 40 18.11 5.32 3.76
CA MET A 40 17.70 4.35 2.74
C MET A 40 18.41 3.02 2.97
N LEU A 41 17.65 1.98 3.28
CA LEU A 41 18.17 0.65 3.56
C LEU A 41 17.75 -0.33 2.47
N LEU A 42 18.74 -1.07 1.94
CA LEU A 42 18.49 -2.19 1.04
C LEU A 42 18.03 -3.40 1.85
N ILE A 43 16.83 -3.88 1.59
CA ILE A 43 16.23 -5.04 2.26
C ILE A 43 16.20 -6.29 1.38
N ARG A 44 16.35 -6.15 0.06
CA ARG A 44 16.45 -7.26 -0.90
C ARG A 44 17.55 -6.98 -1.93
N PRO A 45 18.28 -8.02 -2.41
CA PRO A 45 19.33 -7.84 -3.39
C PRO A 45 18.78 -7.39 -4.74
N VAL A 46 19.54 -6.57 -5.46
CA VAL A 46 19.22 -6.13 -6.83
C VAL A 46 20.39 -6.47 -7.76
N CYS A 47 20.08 -6.96 -8.96
CA CYS A 47 21.11 -7.23 -9.97
C CYS A 47 21.67 -5.93 -10.54
N ARG A 48 22.95 -5.93 -10.94
CA ARG A 48 23.56 -4.77 -11.60
C ARG A 48 22.78 -4.39 -12.87
N GLY A 49 22.42 -3.12 -12.98
CA GLY A 49 21.62 -2.59 -14.07
C GLY A 49 20.12 -2.87 -13.94
N GLY A 50 19.70 -3.58 -12.89
CA GLY A 50 18.29 -3.71 -12.52
C GLY A 50 17.77 -2.45 -11.85
N GLU A 51 16.47 -2.23 -12.00
CA GLU A 51 15.76 -1.16 -11.33
C GLU A 51 15.58 -1.46 -9.84
N VAL A 52 15.75 -0.43 -9.01
CA VAL A 52 15.53 -0.48 -7.57
C VAL A 52 14.11 0.02 -7.31
N PHE A 53 13.35 -0.75 -6.54
CA PHE A 53 11.96 -0.44 -6.22
C PHE A 53 11.84 -0.18 -4.72
N ASN A 54 10.97 0.74 -4.34
CA ASN A 54 10.49 0.95 -2.98
C ASN A 54 9.04 0.43 -2.88
N THR A 55 8.45 0.47 -1.69
CA THR A 55 7.00 0.37 -1.49
C THR A 55 6.41 1.74 -1.17
N PHE A 56 5.16 1.97 -1.56
CA PHE A 56 4.39 3.17 -1.20
C PHE A 56 3.46 2.88 0.00
N GLY A 57 3.64 1.72 0.63
CA GLY A 57 2.69 1.10 1.55
C GLY A 57 1.82 0.07 0.85
N VAL A 58 0.97 -0.58 1.65
CA VAL A 58 0.02 -1.60 1.17
C VAL A 58 -1.25 -0.91 0.69
N HIS A 59 -1.43 -0.83 -0.63
CA HIS A 59 -2.62 -0.22 -1.25
C HIS A 59 -3.23 -1.14 -2.30
N GLY A 60 -4.56 -1.25 -2.31
CA GLY A 60 -5.26 -1.85 -3.45
C GLY A 60 -5.19 -0.97 -4.70
N ASN A 61 -5.47 -1.55 -5.87
CA ASN A 61 -5.37 -0.85 -7.16
C ASN A 61 -6.21 0.44 -7.25
N GLN A 62 -7.36 0.52 -6.57
CA GLN A 62 -8.14 1.77 -6.48
C GLN A 62 -7.32 2.92 -5.88
N GLY A 63 -6.61 2.64 -4.77
CA GLY A 63 -5.74 3.61 -4.12
C GLY A 63 -4.53 3.97 -4.98
N LEU A 64 -3.93 2.98 -5.65
CA LEU A 64 -2.77 3.19 -6.52
C LEU A 64 -3.10 4.08 -7.71
N VAL A 65 -4.22 3.82 -8.40
CA VAL A 65 -4.66 4.64 -9.54
C VAL A 65 -4.99 6.06 -9.09
N HIS A 66 -5.72 6.21 -8.00
CA HIS A 66 -6.14 7.53 -7.50
C HIS A 66 -4.97 8.42 -7.07
N LYS A 67 -3.95 7.84 -6.43
CA LYS A 67 -2.81 8.61 -5.87
C LYS A 67 -1.62 8.72 -6.83
N TYR A 68 -1.38 7.69 -7.64
CA TYR A 68 -0.13 7.53 -8.38
C TYR A 68 -0.32 7.26 -9.88
N GLY A 69 -1.56 7.07 -10.35
CA GLY A 69 -1.86 6.95 -11.78
C GLY A 69 -1.46 5.63 -12.43
N PHE A 70 -1.23 4.56 -11.64
CA PHE A 70 -0.94 3.22 -12.15
C PHE A 70 -1.69 2.15 -11.34
N ALA A 71 -1.71 0.92 -11.87
CA ALA A 71 -2.21 -0.26 -11.19
C ALA A 71 -1.19 -1.41 -11.32
N GLU A 72 -1.17 -2.31 -10.35
CA GLU A 72 -0.37 -3.54 -10.37
C GLU A 72 -1.24 -4.70 -10.85
N LEU A 73 -0.70 -5.55 -11.74
CA LEU A 73 -1.45 -6.68 -12.32
C LEU A 73 -1.75 -7.76 -11.28
N ASP A 74 -0.77 -8.08 -10.43
CA ASP A 74 -0.85 -9.14 -9.42
C ASP A 74 -0.93 -8.53 -8.00
N ASN A 75 -1.86 -7.60 -7.78
CA ASN A 75 -2.03 -6.94 -6.49
C ASN A 75 -3.04 -7.69 -5.59
N GLY A 76 -2.50 -8.46 -4.65
CA GLY A 76 -3.27 -9.23 -3.66
C GLY A 76 -4.06 -8.38 -2.64
N HIS A 77 -3.86 -7.06 -2.62
CA HIS A 77 -4.59 -6.12 -1.77
C HIS A 77 -5.70 -5.36 -2.51
N THR A 78 -5.97 -5.75 -3.76
CA THR A 78 -7.08 -5.17 -4.52
C THR A 78 -8.41 -5.51 -3.84
N VAL A 79 -9.16 -4.47 -3.52
CA VAL A 79 -10.53 -4.56 -3.01
C VAL A 79 -11.45 -3.82 -3.97
N VAL A 80 -12.72 -4.20 -3.96
CA VAL A 80 -13.79 -3.51 -4.67
C VAL A 80 -14.88 -3.17 -3.68
N ASP A 81 -15.33 -1.93 -3.71
CA ASP A 81 -16.47 -1.47 -2.92
C ASP A 81 -17.75 -1.72 -3.73
N VAL A 82 -18.67 -2.49 -3.16
CA VAL A 82 -19.97 -2.76 -3.78
C VAL A 82 -21.06 -2.11 -2.92
N PRO A 83 -21.86 -1.19 -3.48
CA PRO A 83 -22.96 -0.58 -2.73
C PRO A 83 -24.00 -1.61 -2.31
N GLU A 84 -24.55 -1.48 -1.12
CA GLU A 84 -25.55 -2.39 -0.57
C GLU A 84 -26.77 -2.50 -1.48
N GLU A 85 -27.18 -1.40 -2.12
CA GLU A 85 -28.34 -1.38 -3.01
C GLU A 85 -28.13 -2.26 -4.24
N VAL A 86 -26.88 -2.40 -4.70
CA VAL A 86 -26.53 -3.30 -5.81
C VAL A 86 -26.63 -4.75 -5.36
N VAL A 87 -26.15 -5.05 -4.15
CA VAL A 87 -26.22 -6.40 -3.57
C VAL A 87 -27.68 -6.81 -3.35
N ALA A 88 -28.47 -5.96 -2.69
CA ALA A 88 -29.88 -6.17 -2.44
C ALA A 88 -30.70 -6.27 -3.75
N GLY A 89 -30.37 -5.45 -4.75
CA GLY A 89 -31.03 -5.50 -6.06
C GLY A 89 -30.76 -6.80 -6.85
N VAL A 90 -29.63 -7.47 -6.62
CA VAL A 90 -29.28 -8.72 -7.30
C VAL A 90 -29.77 -9.95 -6.54
N LEU A 91 -29.64 -9.97 -5.21
CA LEU A 91 -30.04 -11.11 -4.37
C LEU A 91 -31.52 -11.09 -3.99
N GLY A 92 -32.14 -9.90 -3.95
CA GLY A 92 -33.46 -9.68 -3.39
C GLY A 92 -33.39 -9.13 -1.97
N GLU A 93 -34.27 -8.17 -1.64
CA GLU A 93 -34.24 -7.45 -0.37
C GLU A 93 -34.42 -8.38 0.85
N GLU A 94 -35.29 -9.39 0.75
CA GLU A 94 -35.56 -10.33 1.84
C GLU A 94 -34.33 -11.20 2.17
N GLU A 95 -33.72 -11.82 1.15
CA GLU A 95 -32.52 -12.65 1.30
C GLU A 95 -31.30 -11.84 1.77
N TYR A 96 -31.17 -10.60 1.30
CA TYR A 96 -30.14 -9.67 1.78
C TYR A 96 -30.31 -9.36 3.26
N LEU A 97 -31.50 -8.95 3.71
CA LEU A 97 -31.78 -8.60 5.10
C LEU A 97 -31.59 -9.80 6.05
N GLU A 98 -31.99 -11.00 5.63
CA GLU A 98 -31.74 -12.23 6.39
C GLU A 98 -30.23 -12.49 6.55
N THR A 99 -29.46 -12.29 5.47
CA THR A 99 -28.00 -12.48 5.47
C THR A 99 -27.30 -11.46 6.36
N VAL A 100 -27.68 -10.18 6.28
CA VAL A 100 -27.15 -9.11 7.14
C VAL A 100 -27.42 -9.43 8.62
N ALA A 101 -28.66 -9.83 8.94
CA ALA A 101 -29.03 -10.21 10.31
C ALA A 101 -28.23 -11.44 10.81
N ALA A 102 -27.99 -12.43 9.94
CA ALA A 102 -27.19 -13.61 10.28
C ALA A 102 -25.70 -13.30 10.50
N LEU A 103 -25.17 -12.29 9.80
CA LEU A 103 -23.79 -11.79 9.96
C LEU A 103 -23.62 -10.84 11.16
N GLY A 104 -24.72 -10.36 11.75
CA GLY A 104 -24.70 -9.41 12.87
C GLY A 104 -24.24 -8.01 12.47
N LEU A 105 -24.45 -7.65 11.21
CA LEU A 105 -24.19 -6.31 10.66
C LEU A 105 -25.41 -5.40 10.81
#